data_AF-A0A537QJ47-F1
#
_entry.id   AF-A0A537QJ47-F1
#
_cell.length_a   1.000
_cell.length_b   1.000
_cell.length_c   1.000
_cell.angle_alpha   90.00
_cell.angle_beta   90.00
_cell.angle_gamma   90.00
#
_symmetry.space_group_name_H-M   'P 1'
#
loop_
_entity.id
_entity.type
_entity.pdbx_description
1 polymer ?
#
loop_
_entity_poly.entity_id
_entity_poly.type
_entity_poly.pdbx_seq_one_letter_code
_entity_poly.pdbx_strand_id
1 'polypeptide(L)' 'HDRVRLGSGDFFGEMALLSRRRRQADVVALGYCRVLVLSAADFHRFLRAYPRAKAEIDRIAEERTRANEEKAPV' A
#
# COMPACT_ATOMS: atom_id res chain seq x y z
N HIS A 1 -16.96 10.24 -4.02
CA HIS A 1 -15.67 9.92 -3.38
C HIS A 1 -14.64 9.72 -4.47
N ASP A 2 -13.58 10.52 -4.45
CA ASP A 2 -12.55 10.48 -5.49
C ASP A 2 -11.62 9.28 -5.28
N ARG A 3 -11.66 8.31 -6.20
CA ARG A 3 -10.98 7.01 -6.07
C ARG A 3 -9.57 7.12 -6.64
N VAL A 4 -8.57 6.71 -5.86
CA VAL A 4 -7.20 6.60 -6.35
C VAL A 4 -7.13 5.46 -7.36
N ARG A 5 -6.55 5.72 -8.54
CA ARG A 5 -6.33 4.71 -9.58
C ARG A 5 -4.88 4.21 -9.49
N LEU A 6 -4.72 2.90 -9.58
CA LEU A 6 -3.43 2.22 -9.60
C LEU A 6 -3.21 1.61 -10.99
N GLY A 7 -1.99 1.69 -11.49
CA GLY A 7 -1.56 1.18 -12.78
C GLY A 7 -0.33 0.27 -12.69
N SER A 8 0.27 -0.01 -13.85
CA SER A 8 1.50 -0.82 -13.93
C SER A 8 2.64 -0.18 -13.15
N GLY A 9 3.28 -0.97 -12.29
CA GLY A 9 4.39 -0.52 -11.43
C GLY A 9 3.94 -0.04 -10.04
N ASP A 10 2.65 0.23 -9.85
CA ASP A 10 2.11 0.53 -8.53
C ASP A 10 2.00 -0.74 -7.67
N PHE A 11 2.09 -0.54 -6.36
CA PHE A 11 1.87 -1.56 -5.35
C PHE A 11 0.82 -1.10 -4.35
N PHE A 12 0.24 -2.03 -3.60
CA PHE A 12 -0.75 -1.75 -2.56
C PHE A 12 -0.72 -2.82 -1.47
N GLY A 13 -1.33 -2.52 -0.33
CA GLY A 13 -1.42 -3.42 0.83
C GLY A 13 -0.30 -3.24 1.86
N GLU A 14 0.69 -2.42 1.55
CA GLU A 14 1.82 -2.07 2.43
C GLU A 14 1.34 -1.40 3.73
N MET A 15 0.30 -0.58 3.66
CA MET A 15 -0.18 0.21 4.79
C MET A 15 -0.58 -0.68 5.97
N ALA A 16 -1.23 -1.80 5.70
CA ALA A 16 -1.64 -2.76 6.74
C ALA A 16 -0.43 -3.44 7.40
N LEU A 17 0.62 -3.73 6.61
CA LEU A 17 1.83 -4.38 7.10
C LEU A 17 2.70 -3.43 7.94
N LEU A 18 2.84 -2.18 7.49
CA LEU A 18 3.62 -1.15 8.19
C LEU A 18 2.95 -0.67 9.48
N SER A 19 1.66 -0.34 9.41
CA SER A 19 0.90 0.17 10.56
C SER A 19 0.50 -0.93 11.56
N ARG A 20 0.59 -2.20 11.16
CA ARG A 20 0.04 -3.36 11.88
C ARG A 20 -1.46 -3.22 12.18
N ARG A 21 -2.20 -2.50 11.32
CA ARG A 21 -3.66 -2.34 11.40
C ARG A 21 -4.35 -3.18 10.32
N ARG A 22 -5.67 -3.30 10.42
CA ARG A 22 -6.48 -3.93 9.35
C ARG A 22 -6.37 -3.13 8.04
N ARG A 23 -6.75 -3.76 6.92
CA ARG A 23 -6.81 -3.08 5.62
C ARG A 23 -7.70 -1.84 5.74
N GLN A 24 -7.15 -0.69 5.36
CA GLN A 24 -7.79 0.62 5.54
C GLN A 24 -8.62 1.06 4.32
N ALA A 25 -8.52 0.34 3.20
CA ALA A 25 -9.29 0.60 1.99
C ALA A 25 -9.49 -0.70 1.21
N ASP A 26 -10.58 -0.76 0.46
CA ASP A 26 -10.82 -1.81 -0.54
C ASP A 26 -10.06 -1.49 -1.84
N VAL A 27 -9.54 -2.53 -2.47
CA VAL A 27 -8.92 -2.45 -3.80
C VAL A 27 -9.74 -3.32 -4.74
N VAL A 28 -10.29 -2.70 -5.78
CA VAL A 28 -11.17 -3.35 -6.74
C VAL A 28 -10.53 -3.28 -8.12
N ALA A 29 -10.42 -4.43 -8.79
CA ALA A 29 -9.93 -4.48 -10.16
C ALA A 29 -10.97 -3.83 -11.10
N LEU A 30 -10.53 -2.87 -11.92
CA LEU A 30 -11.38 -2.23 -12.94
C LEU A 30 -11.48 -3.03 -14.24
N GLY A 31 -10.69 -4.11 -14.37
CA GLY A 31 -10.62 -5.00 -15.51
C GLY A 31 -9.61 -6.11 -15.25
N TYR A 32 -9.22 -6.85 -16.29
CA TYR A 32 -8.18 -7.87 -16.18
C TYR A 32 -6.84 -7.24 -15.77
N CYS A 33 -6.27 -7.74 -14.67
CA CYS A 33 -4.97 -7.30 -14.18
C CYS A 33 -4.11 -8.51 -13.79
N ARG A 34 -2.80 -8.37 -13.97
CA ARG A 34 -1.81 -9.31 -13.43
C ARG A 34 -1.08 -8.61 -12.30
N VAL A 35 -1.09 -9.22 -11.12
CA VAL A 35 -0.42 -8.69 -9.93
C VAL A 35 0.69 -9.62 -9.50
N LEU A 36 1.75 -9.05 -8.94
CA LEU A 36 2.78 -9.79 -8.22
C LEU A 36 2.43 -9.79 -6.74
N VAL A 37 2.58 -10.93 -6.08
CA VAL A 37 2.25 -11.09 -4.67
C VAL A 37 3.53 -11.29 -3.88
N LEU A 38 3.66 -10.55 -2.77
CA LEU A 38 4.75 -10.69 -1.81
C LEU A 38 4.16 -11.01 -0.44
N SER A 39 4.67 -12.06 0.21
CA SER A 39 4.20 -12.44 1.55
C SER A 39 4.63 -11.40 2.58
N ALA A 40 3.90 -11.29 3.70
CA ALA A 40 4.27 -10.38 4.79
C ALA A 40 5.67 -10.68 5.35
N ALA A 41 6.03 -11.96 5.45
CA ALA A 41 7.35 -12.38 5.93
C ALA A 41 8.46 -11.94 4.97
N ASP A 42 8.26 -12.11 3.66
CA ASP A 42 9.22 -11.69 2.63
C ASP A 42 9.30 -10.17 2.53
N PHE A 43 8.17 -9.47 2.65
CA PHE A 43 8.14 -8.01 2.70
C PHE A 43 8.97 -7.49 3.88
N HIS A 44 8.77 -8.02 5.08
CA HIS A 44 9.58 -7.61 6.24
C HIS A 44 11.07 -7.95 6.06
N ARG A 45 11.40 -9.08 5.42
CA ARG A 45 12.80 -9.42 5.09
C ARG A 45 13.39 -8.42 4.09
N PHE A 46 12.63 -8.06 3.06
CA PHE A 46 13.01 -7.06 2.06
C PHE A 46 13.28 -5.69 2.69
N LEU A 47 12.37 -5.19 3.55
CA LEU A 47 12.56 -3.90 4.21
C LEU A 47 13.82 -3.85 5.10
N ARG A 48 14.18 -4.97 5.74
CA ARG A 48 15.43 -5.06 6.52
C ARG A 48 16.68 -5.06 5.64
N ALA A 49 16.61 -5.71 4.48
CA ALA A 49 17.74 -5.82 3.55
C ALA A 49 17.98 -4.52 2.75
N TYR A 50 16.94 -3.72 2.51
CA TYR A 50 17.01 -2.54 1.65
C TYR A 50 16.46 -1.27 2.33
N PRO A 51 17.24 -0.61 3.20
CA PRO A 51 16.77 0.56 3.97
C PRO A 51 16.28 1.75 3.12
N ARG A 52 16.89 1.97 1.95
CA ARG A 52 16.44 3.03 1.02
C ARG A 52 15.05 2.73 0.44
N ALA A 53 14.80 1.48 0.08
CA ALA A 53 13.48 1.06 -0.38
C ALA A 53 12.45 1.16 0.73
N LYS A 54 12.84 0.82 1.98
CA LYS A 54 11.99 1.01 3.15
C LYS A 54 11.57 2.46 3.32
N ALA A 55 12.50 3.41 3.29
CA ALA A 55 12.19 4.83 3.46
C ALA A 55 11.20 5.34 2.39
N GLU A 56 11.35 4.90 1.15
CA GLU A 56 10.44 5.27 0.07
C GLU A 56 9.04 4.67 0.24
N ILE A 57 8.96 3.40 0.65
CA ILE A 57 7.67 2.75 0.92
C ILE A 57 6.97 3.38 2.13
N ASP A 58 7.72 3.75 3.18
CA ASP A 58 7.16 4.47 4.33
C ASP A 58 6.55 5.81 3.89
N ARG A 59 7.27 6.61 3.08
CA ARG A 59 6.77 7.88 2.53
C ARG A 59 5.47 7.70 1.75
N ILE A 60 5.42 6.71 0.85
CA ILE A 60 4.23 6.41 0.05
C ILE A 60 3.05 5.99 0.95
N ALA A 61 3.32 5.19 1.99
CA ALA A 61 2.30 4.72 2.93
C ALA A 61 1.72 5.86 3.78
N GLU A 62 2.54 6.83 4.18
CA GLU A 62 2.10 8.04 4.90
C GLU A 62 1.19 8.91 4.02
N GLU A 63 1.59 9.15 2.76
CA GLU A 63 0.79 9.90 1.79
C GLU A 63 -0.58 9.26 1.56
N ARG A 64 -0.62 7.93 1.43
CA ARG A 64 -1.86 7.17 1.27
C ARG A 64 -2.71 7.14 2.54
N THR A 65 -2.09 7.07 3.72
CA THR A 65 -2.80 7.13 5.00
C THR A 65 -3.55 8.45 5.13
N ARG A 66 -2.85 9.57 4.92
CA ARG A 66 -3.47 10.90 4.95
C ARG A 66 -4.58 11.03 3.92
N ALA A 67 -4.34 10.59 2.68
CA ALA A 67 -5.36 10.64 1.62
C ALA A 67 -6.59 9.77 1.93
N ASN A 68 -6.45 8.69 2.71
CA ASN A 68 -7.57 7.86 3.12
C ASN A 68 -8.33 8.48 4.32
N GLU A 69 -7.62 9.09 5.26
CA GLU A 69 -8.22 9.77 6.42
C GLU A 69 -9.03 11.00 5.99
N GLU A 70 -8.50 11.82 5.07
CA GLU A 70 -9.23 12.96 4.50
C GLU A 70 -10.52 12.57 3.75
N LYS A 71 -10.61 11.31 3.31
CA LYS A 71 -11.73 10.77 2.52
C LYS A 71 -12.66 9.88 3.33
N ALA A 72 -12.37 9.60 4.60
CA ALA A 72 -13.26 8.85 5.46
C ALA A 72 -14.42 9.77 5.91
N PRO A 73 -15.69 9.42 5.68
CA PRO A 73 -16.79 10.17 6.28
C PRO A 73 -16.74 10.01 7.80
N VAL A 74 -16.99 11.12 8.51
CA VAL A 74 -17.21 11.16 9.96
C VAL A 74 -18.43 10.33 10.31
#